data_AF-A0A8S4QAX5-F1
#
_entry.id   AF-A0A8S4QAX5-F1
#
_cell.length_a   1.000
_cell.length_b   1.000
_cell.length_c   1.000
_cell.angle_alpha   90.00
_cell.angle_beta   90.00
_cell.angle_gamma   90.00
#
_symmetry.space_group_name_H-M   'P 1'
#
loop_
_entity.id
_entity.type
_entity.pdbx_description
1 polymer ?
#
loop_
_entity_poly.entity_id
_entity_poly.type
_entity_poly.pdbx_seq_one_letter_code
_entity_poly.pdbx_strand_id
1 'polypeptide(L)'
;MDVTILITLKRQLLERLQCETVTNTIVKHSTSNKPIVLDNTNPTQVIHLIEADVHVAGCFTSLLTQNDTYRHMFTQHWIDRSLLNNKAGNQQMTDVIVVIQSSWPNQCILDYKWSYRVCRLVCNSILIQDAMAWLSTLGGGYSALGDHFQHHAQEAGRISNHQFKIALELGDPGLTARCRIYLAQSLMQQGCLKQARNILRSQYEVAVKRKSTDPKLVNMCKGVWNRLKYLHSQRLINSYKQSPVKAR
;
A
#
# COMPACT_ATOMS: atom_id res chain seq x y z
N MET A 1 -20.35 -3.50 21.95
CA MET A 1 -19.24 -4.44 22.22
C MET A 1 -18.28 -3.71 23.11
N ASP A 2 -18.23 -4.05 24.39
CA ASP A 2 -17.38 -3.35 25.35
C ASP A 2 -16.03 -4.07 25.41
N VAL A 3 -14.95 -3.31 25.36
CA VAL A 3 -13.58 -3.85 25.37
C VAL A 3 -12.97 -3.55 26.73
N THR A 4 -12.56 -4.60 27.44
CA THR A 4 -11.92 -4.47 28.75
C THR A 4 -10.41 -4.65 28.59
N ILE A 5 -9.63 -3.66 29.03
CA ILE A 5 -8.17 -3.74 29.07
C ILE A 5 -7.75 -4.01 30.51
N LEU A 6 -7.00 -5.10 30.72
CA LEU A 6 -6.46 -5.47 32.02
C LEU A 6 -4.98 -5.10 32.07
N ILE A 7 -4.60 -4.30 33.08
CA ILE A 7 -3.20 -3.94 33.35
C ILE A 7 -2.85 -4.46 34.74
N THR A 8 -1.88 -5.37 34.79
CA THR A 8 -1.36 -5.91 36.06
C THR A 8 -0.07 -5.20 36.42
N LEU A 9 -0.03 -4.58 37.60
CA LEU A 9 1.14 -3.88 38.13
C LEU A 9 1.71 -4.70 39.27
N LYS A 10 2.94 -5.20 39.09
CA LYS A 10 3.66 -5.96 40.11
C LYS A 10 4.81 -5.16 40.67
N ARG A 11 4.98 -5.22 41.99
CA ARG A 11 6.17 -4.69 42.68
C ARG A 11 7.14 -5.85 42.93
N GLN A 12 8.13 -6.05 42.06
CA GLN A 12 9.20 -7.03 42.33
C GLN A 12 10.25 -6.44 43.28
N LEU A 13 10.80 -7.29 44.15
CA LEU A 13 11.67 -6.97 45.31
C LEU A 13 13.08 -6.42 44.97
N LEU A 14 13.33 -5.91 43.77
CA LEU A 14 14.57 -5.22 43.41
C LEU A 14 14.32 -4.17 42.33
N GLU A 15 14.24 -2.90 42.73
CA GLU A 15 14.41 -1.61 42.00
C GLU A 15 14.01 -1.46 40.51
N ARG A 16 13.26 -2.38 39.91
CA ARG A 16 12.71 -2.26 38.56
C ARG A 16 11.22 -2.53 38.59
N LEU A 17 10.44 -1.44 38.50
CA LEU A 17 9.00 -1.52 38.23
C LEU A 17 8.82 -2.10 36.83
N GLN A 18 8.16 -3.27 36.73
CA GLN A 18 7.79 -3.87 35.45
C GLN A 18 6.27 -3.89 35.31
N CYS A 19 5.78 -3.30 34.22
CA CYS A 19 4.41 -3.51 33.75
C CYS A 19 4.40 -4.83 32.99
N GLU A 20 4.18 -5.94 33.70
CA GLU A 20 4.04 -7.25 33.07
C GLU A 20 2.62 -7.38 32.53
N THR A 21 2.52 -7.42 31.20
CA THR A 21 1.33 -7.77 30.41
C THR A 21 0.19 -6.73 30.37
N VAL A 22 0.11 -6.02 29.24
CA VAL A 22 -1.15 -5.49 28.68
C VAL A 22 -1.76 -6.62 27.85
N THR A 23 -2.63 -7.43 28.45
CA THR A 23 -3.39 -8.43 27.69
C THR A 23 -4.70 -7.82 27.24
N ASN A 24 -4.89 -7.71 25.91
CA ASN A 24 -6.18 -7.44 25.29
C ASN A 24 -7.06 -8.68 25.44
N THR A 25 -7.62 -8.90 26.62
CA THR A 25 -8.59 -9.98 26.83
C THR A 25 -9.97 -9.45 26.47
N ILE A 26 -10.52 -9.88 25.33
CA ILE A 26 -11.91 -9.61 24.97
C ILE A 26 -12.79 -10.40 25.93
N VAL A 27 -13.17 -9.78 27.04
CA VAL A 27 -14.13 -10.39 27.96
C VAL A 27 -15.52 -10.12 27.41
N LYS A 28 -16.18 -11.14 26.85
CA LYS A 28 -17.62 -11.07 26.55
C LYS A 28 -18.35 -10.96 27.89
N HIS A 29 -18.99 -9.84 28.18
CA HIS A 29 -19.85 -9.74 29.36
C HIS A 29 -21.34 -9.62 29.07
N SER A 30 -22.05 -10.44 29.85
CA SER A 30 -23.48 -10.43 30.11
C SER A 30 -23.95 -9.10 30.69
N THR A 31 -25.14 -8.71 30.26
CA THR A 31 -25.88 -7.47 30.54
C THR A 31 -26.38 -7.34 31.99
N SER A 32 -25.49 -7.22 32.98
CA SER A 32 -25.92 -6.95 34.36
C SER A 32 -24.93 -6.02 35.06
N ASN A 33 -25.45 -4.93 35.62
CA ASN A 33 -24.76 -3.90 36.43
C ASN A 33 -24.24 -4.44 37.77
N LYS A 34 -23.47 -5.54 37.74
CA LYS A 34 -22.75 -6.05 38.91
C LYS A 34 -21.26 -6.00 38.63
N PRO A 35 -20.43 -5.69 39.63
CA PRO A 35 -18.98 -5.74 39.50
C PRO A 35 -18.59 -7.14 39.04
N ILE A 36 -17.90 -7.20 37.90
CA ILE A 36 -17.35 -8.43 37.37
C ILE A 36 -16.20 -8.82 38.31
N VAL A 37 -16.44 -9.83 39.12
CA VAL A 37 -15.39 -10.53 39.85
C VAL A 37 -14.56 -11.25 38.80
N LEU A 38 -13.32 -10.79 38.59
CA LEU A 38 -12.32 -11.58 37.88
C LEU A 38 -12.16 -12.87 38.68
N ASP A 39 -12.61 -13.98 38.11
CA ASP A 39 -12.93 -15.24 38.78
C ASP A 39 -11.69 -16.05 39.24
N ASN A 40 -10.59 -15.37 39.59
CA ASN A 40 -9.36 -15.97 40.11
C ASN A 40 -8.45 -14.95 40.82
N THR A 41 -9.01 -13.97 41.52
CA THR A 41 -8.19 -13.03 42.30
C THR A 41 -7.89 -13.63 43.67
N ASN A 42 -6.62 -13.91 43.92
CA ASN A 42 -6.13 -14.14 45.28
C ASN A 42 -6.59 -12.96 46.16
N PRO A 43 -6.90 -13.18 47.46
CA PRO A 43 -7.43 -12.15 48.36
C PRO A 43 -6.49 -10.96 48.64
N THR A 44 -5.35 -10.88 47.96
CA THR A 44 -4.31 -9.87 48.09
C THR A 44 -4.28 -8.85 46.94
N GLN A 45 -5.25 -8.84 46.02
CA GLN A 45 -5.23 -7.94 44.84
C GLN A 45 -6.14 -6.71 45.01
N VAL A 46 -5.63 -5.53 44.65
CA VAL A 46 -6.41 -4.27 44.66
C VAL A 46 -6.83 -3.94 43.23
N ILE A 47 -8.13 -3.86 42.98
CA ILE A 47 -8.70 -3.60 41.66
C ILE A 47 -9.16 -2.13 41.56
N HIS A 48 -8.70 -1.42 40.53
CA HIS A 48 -9.15 -0.08 40.18
C HIS A 48 -9.84 -0.09 38.82
N LEU A 49 -11.06 0.47 38.75
CA LEU A 49 -11.84 0.58 37.51
C LEU A 49 -11.74 2.00 36.94
N ILE A 50 -11.44 2.09 35.64
CA ILE A 50 -11.44 3.32 34.86
C ILE A 50 -12.42 3.17 33.70
N GLU A 51 -13.40 4.06 33.61
CA GLU A 51 -14.30 4.13 32.46
C GLU A 51 -13.74 5.14 31.45
N ALA A 52 -13.59 4.72 30.20
CA ALA A 52 -13.11 5.57 29.11
C ALA A 52 -13.80 5.19 27.80
N ASP A 53 -13.85 6.09 26.82
CA ASP A 53 -14.23 5.70 25.47
C ASP A 53 -13.10 4.91 24.78
N VAL A 54 -13.43 4.20 23.71
CA VAL A 54 -12.46 3.37 22.96
C VAL A 54 -11.27 4.15 22.40
N HIS A 55 -11.43 5.45 22.08
CA HIS A 55 -10.35 6.27 21.55
C HIS A 55 -9.37 6.66 22.66
N VAL A 56 -9.90 7.10 23.81
CA VAL A 56 -9.14 7.42 25.01
C VAL A 56 -8.40 6.18 25.52
N ALA A 57 -9.07 5.03 25.58
CA ALA A 57 -8.45 3.76 25.96
C ALA A 57 -7.32 3.36 24.98
N GLY A 58 -7.52 3.58 23.67
CA GLY A 58 -6.50 3.34 22.65
C GLY A 58 -5.28 4.27 22.78
N CYS A 59 -5.50 5.58 22.92
CA CYS A 59 -4.44 6.57 23.15
C CYS A 59 -3.68 6.26 24.44
N PHE A 60 -4.39 5.95 25.51
CA PHE A 60 -3.83 5.61 26.80
C PHE A 60 -2.93 4.36 26.72
N THR A 61 -3.39 3.31 26.03
CA THR A 61 -2.60 2.09 25.79
C THR A 61 -1.36 2.37 24.94
N SER A 62 -1.49 3.20 23.90
CA SER A 62 -0.36 3.65 23.09
C SER A 62 0.67 4.42 23.92
N LEU A 63 0.24 5.28 24.85
CA LEU A 63 1.13 6.05 25.71
C LEU A 63 1.87 5.16 26.71
N LEU A 64 1.18 4.19 27.34
CA LEU A 64 1.82 3.24 28.26
C LEU A 64 2.86 2.36 27.55
N THR A 65 2.58 1.96 26.31
CA THR A 65 3.50 1.10 25.54
C THR A 65 4.70 1.85 25.00
N GLN A 66 4.51 3.08 24.53
CA GLN A 66 5.55 3.84 23.83
C GLN A 66 6.39 4.74 24.74
N ASN A 67 5.88 5.13 25.92
CA ASN A 67 6.54 6.10 26.79
C ASN A 67 6.86 5.53 28.17
N ASP A 68 8.15 5.27 28.40
CA ASP A 68 8.67 4.71 29.64
C ASP A 68 8.47 5.61 30.87
N THR A 69 8.60 6.93 30.67
CA THR A 69 8.40 7.91 31.75
C THR A 69 6.93 7.94 32.16
N TYR A 70 6.02 7.98 31.18
CA TYR A 70 4.58 7.94 31.43
C TYR A 70 4.18 6.63 32.12
N ARG A 71 4.70 5.49 31.65
CA ARG A 71 4.48 4.18 32.27
C ARG A 71 4.93 4.16 33.72
N HIS A 72 6.14 4.64 34.02
CA HIS A 72 6.68 4.68 35.39
C HIS A 72 5.84 5.57 36.32
N MET A 73 5.51 6.78 35.89
CA MET A 73 4.66 7.70 36.66
C MET A 73 3.27 7.12 36.91
N PHE A 74 2.70 6.47 35.90
CA PHE A 74 1.41 5.80 35.99
C PHE A 74 1.46 4.64 37.01
N THR A 75 2.48 3.77 36.93
CA THR A 75 2.60 2.66 37.89
C THR A 75 2.79 3.17 39.32
N GLN A 76 3.61 4.21 39.49
CA GLN A 76 3.90 4.77 40.81
C GLN A 76 2.63 5.38 41.44
N HIS A 77 1.87 6.15 40.67
CA HIS A 77 0.63 6.77 41.13
C HIS A 77 -0.38 5.75 41.68
N TRP A 78 -0.59 4.64 40.97
CA TRP A 78 -1.56 3.62 41.38
C TRP A 78 -1.08 2.75 42.53
N ILE A 79 0.23 2.49 42.62
CA ILE A 79 0.82 1.82 43.80
C ILE A 79 0.66 2.70 45.05
N ASP A 80 1.00 3.99 44.96
CA ASP A 80 0.89 4.92 46.09
C ASP A 80 -0.57 5.08 46.56
N ARG A 81 -1.51 5.12 45.60
CA ARG A 81 -2.95 5.16 45.90
C ARG A 81 -3.46 3.89 46.57
N SER A 82 -2.98 2.72 46.16
CA SER A 82 -3.30 1.43 46.79
C SER A 82 -2.80 1.37 48.23
N LEU A 83 -1.57 1.85 48.48
CA LEU A 83 -0.98 1.91 49.83
C LEU A 83 -1.75 2.84 50.78
N LEU A 84 -2.25 3.98 50.28
CA LEU A 84 -3.06 4.91 51.08
C LEU A 84 -4.41 4.34 51.50
N ASN A 85 -5.00 3.46 50.68
CA ASN A 85 -6.27 2.80 50.98
C ASN A 85 -6.12 1.62 51.96
N ASN A 86 -4.92 1.01 52.06
CA ASN A 86 -4.61 -0.10 52.97
C ASN A 86 -4.14 0.38 54.36
N LYS A 87 -4.99 1.13 55.08
CA LYS A 87 -4.71 1.55 56.48
C LYS A 87 -4.86 0.44 57.53
N ALA A 88 -5.04 -0.82 57.12
CA ALA A 88 -5.14 -1.97 58.03
C ALA A 88 -3.97 -2.96 57.84
N GLY A 89 -2.86 -2.69 58.52
CA GLY A 89 -2.07 -3.69 59.26
C GLY A 89 -1.31 -4.81 58.56
N ASN A 90 -1.47 -5.12 57.26
CA ASN A 90 -0.72 -6.20 56.62
C ASN A 90 0.12 -5.69 55.45
N GLN A 91 1.44 -5.64 55.64
CA GLN A 91 2.47 -5.42 54.63
C GLN A 91 2.64 -6.64 53.70
N GLN A 92 1.54 -7.24 53.22
CA GLN A 92 1.62 -8.25 52.17
C GLN A 92 1.58 -7.60 50.80
N MET A 93 2.45 -8.11 49.91
CA MET A 93 2.63 -7.66 48.55
C MET A 93 1.30 -7.76 47.79
N THR A 94 0.69 -6.61 47.51
CA THR A 94 -0.57 -6.56 46.76
C THR A 94 -0.27 -6.28 45.29
N ASP A 95 -0.66 -7.20 44.41
CA ASP A 95 -0.69 -6.91 42.97
C ASP A 95 -1.81 -5.89 42.73
N VAL A 96 -1.49 -4.80 42.03
CA VAL A 96 -2.48 -3.78 41.68
C VAL A 96 -2.97 -4.05 40.26
N ILE A 97 -4.27 -4.25 40.12
CA ILE A 97 -4.92 -4.48 38.82
C ILE A 97 -5.70 -3.23 38.45
N VAL A 98 -5.36 -2.62 37.32
CA VAL A 98 -6.13 -1.53 36.73
C VAL A 98 -6.93 -2.08 35.56
N VAL A 99 -8.25 -1.97 35.64
CA VAL A 99 -9.22 -2.39 34.63
C VAL A 99 -9.71 -1.14 33.92
N ILE A 100 -9.52 -1.06 32.61
CA ILE A 100 -10.12 -0.01 31.78
C ILE A 100 -11.31 -0.61 31.05
N GLN A 101 -12.50 -0.17 31.40
CA GLN A 101 -13.73 -0.53 30.72
C GLN A 101 -14.00 0.49 29.62
N SER A 102 -13.83 0.04 28.37
CA SER A 102 -14.00 0.89 27.20
C SER A 102 -15.46 0.85 26.75
N SER A 103 -16.12 2.01 26.73
CA SER A 103 -17.43 2.19 26.11
C SER A 103 -17.31 2.68 24.68
N TRP A 104 -18.35 2.43 23.87
CA TRP A 104 -18.42 3.04 22.55
C TRP A 104 -18.54 4.56 22.68
N PRO A 105 -17.75 5.35 21.94
CA PRO A 105 -17.86 6.80 21.99
C PRO A 105 -19.24 7.23 21.50
N ASN A 106 -19.88 8.12 22.25
CA ASN A 106 -21.18 8.71 21.87
C ASN A 106 -21.10 9.50 20.55
N GLN A 107 -19.90 9.93 20.17
CA GLN A 107 -19.61 10.59 18.90
C GLN A 107 -18.41 9.88 18.25
N CYS A 108 -18.69 8.99 17.31
CA CYS A 108 -17.65 8.44 16.46
C CYS A 108 -17.19 9.52 15.48
N ILE A 109 -15.95 10.02 15.63
CA ILE A 109 -15.37 11.01 14.72
C ILE A 109 -14.92 10.28 13.46
N LEU A 110 -15.88 9.83 12.65
CA LEU A 110 -15.62 9.33 11.31
C LEU A 110 -15.38 10.52 10.39
N ASP A 111 -14.17 10.61 9.83
CA ASP A 111 -13.83 11.63 8.85
C ASP A 111 -14.44 11.30 7.48
N TYR A 112 -15.75 11.52 7.37
CA TYR A 112 -16.49 11.30 6.14
C TYR A 112 -15.96 12.14 4.98
N LYS A 113 -15.42 13.34 5.26
CA LYS A 113 -14.88 14.22 4.23
C LYS A 113 -13.64 13.61 3.59
N TRP A 114 -12.71 13.11 4.41
CA TRP A 114 -11.53 12.41 3.90
C TRP A 114 -11.86 11.05 3.32
N SER A 115 -12.76 10.29 3.94
CA SER A 115 -13.24 9.02 3.40
C SER A 115 -13.81 9.18 1.99
N TYR A 116 -14.65 10.19 1.76
CA TYR A 116 -15.19 10.48 0.43
C TYR A 116 -14.12 10.89 -0.58
N ARG A 117 -13.14 11.71 -0.17
CA ARG A 117 -12.01 12.12 -1.02
C ARG A 117 -11.16 10.91 -1.43
N VAL A 118 -10.78 10.07 -0.47
CA VAL A 118 -10.00 8.85 -0.72
C VAL A 118 -10.78 7.89 -1.60
N CYS A 119 -12.06 7.65 -1.31
CA CYS A 119 -12.93 6.81 -2.11
C CYS A 119 -12.98 7.28 -3.57
N ARG A 120 -13.15 8.58 -3.83
CA ARG A 120 -13.12 9.13 -5.19
C ARG A 120 -11.79 8.92 -5.89
N LEU A 121 -10.67 9.12 -5.21
CA LEU A 121 -9.34 8.89 -5.79
C LEU A 121 -9.12 7.42 -6.14
N VAL A 122 -9.55 6.51 -5.25
CA VAL A 122 -9.48 5.06 -5.46
C VAL A 122 -10.35 4.65 -6.64
N CYS A 123 -11.62 5.08 -6.68
CA CYS A 123 -12.51 4.80 -7.81
C CYS A 123 -11.94 5.31 -9.14
N ASN A 124 -11.42 6.54 -9.17
CA ASN A 124 -10.77 7.08 -10.36
C ASN A 124 -9.55 6.24 -10.78
N SER A 125 -8.71 5.86 -9.83
CA SER A 125 -7.55 4.99 -10.11
C SER A 125 -7.97 3.65 -10.70
N ILE A 126 -9.04 3.04 -10.18
CA ILE A 126 -9.56 1.76 -10.68
C ILE A 126 -10.07 1.93 -12.12
N LEU A 127 -10.88 2.97 -12.39
CA LEU A 127 -11.42 3.22 -13.73
C LEU A 127 -10.31 3.46 -14.76
N ILE A 128 -9.28 4.21 -14.39
CA ILE A 128 -8.15 4.50 -15.28
C ILE A 128 -7.33 3.22 -15.55
N GLN A 129 -7.11 2.38 -14.53
CA GLN A 129 -6.43 1.09 -14.70
C GLN A 129 -7.22 0.12 -15.57
N ASP A 130 -8.54 0.06 -15.38
CA ASP A 130 -9.43 -0.75 -16.21
C ASP A 130 -9.36 -0.30 -17.67
N ALA A 131 -9.52 1.00 -17.93
CA ALA A 131 -9.37 1.56 -19.28
C ALA A 131 -8.01 1.21 -19.93
N MET A 132 -6.93 1.25 -19.17
CA MET A 132 -5.60 0.83 -19.64
C MET A 132 -5.55 -0.66 -20.00
N ALA A 133 -6.21 -1.53 -19.25
CA ALA A 133 -6.31 -2.96 -19.54
C ALA A 133 -7.08 -3.21 -20.85
N TRP A 134 -8.25 -2.58 -21.03
CA TRP A 134 -9.04 -2.67 -22.26
C TRP A 134 -8.25 -2.20 -23.48
N LEU A 135 -7.61 -1.03 -23.37
CA LEU A 135 -6.77 -0.49 -24.45
C LEU A 135 -5.58 -1.39 -24.77
N SER A 136 -5.01 -2.08 -23.77
CA SER A 136 -3.88 -3.00 -23.99
C SER A 136 -4.31 -4.23 -24.79
N THR A 137 -5.46 -4.81 -24.46
CA THR A 137 -6.04 -5.93 -25.20
C THR A 137 -6.38 -5.53 -26.65
N LEU A 138 -7.09 -4.41 -26.81
CA LEU A 138 -7.48 -3.91 -28.13
C LEU A 138 -6.25 -3.51 -28.97
N GLY A 139 -5.28 -2.82 -28.37
CA GLY A 139 -4.04 -2.41 -29.01
C GLY A 139 -3.18 -3.60 -29.45
N GLY A 140 -3.13 -4.67 -28.66
CA GLY A 140 -2.50 -5.93 -29.03
C GLY A 140 -3.15 -6.56 -30.26
N GLY A 141 -4.49 -6.59 -30.32
CA GLY A 141 -5.23 -7.09 -31.48
C GLY A 141 -4.98 -6.30 -32.76
N TYR A 142 -5.12 -4.97 -32.71
CA TYR A 142 -4.81 -4.11 -33.87
C TYR A 142 -3.34 -4.21 -34.27
N SER A 143 -2.42 -4.29 -33.31
CA SER A 143 -1.00 -4.47 -33.62
C SER A 143 -0.72 -5.83 -34.24
N ALA A 144 -1.43 -6.90 -33.90
CA ALA A 144 -1.22 -8.21 -34.55
C ALA A 144 -1.62 -8.17 -36.04
N LEU A 145 -2.70 -7.45 -36.36
CA LEU A 145 -3.19 -7.28 -37.74
C LEU A 145 -2.45 -6.18 -38.52
N GLY A 146 -1.72 -5.29 -37.83
CA GLY A 146 -1.07 -4.12 -38.41
C GLY A 146 0.03 -4.43 -39.42
N ASP A 147 0.60 -5.64 -39.42
CA ASP A 147 1.57 -6.06 -40.43
C ASP A 147 0.94 -6.31 -41.80
N HIS A 148 -0.36 -6.64 -41.83
CA HIS A 148 -1.08 -6.97 -43.05
C HIS A 148 -1.96 -5.81 -43.53
N PHE A 149 -2.49 -5.02 -42.59
CA PHE A 149 -3.46 -3.97 -42.90
C PHE A 149 -3.01 -2.63 -42.31
N GLN A 150 -2.74 -1.67 -43.19
CA GLN A 150 -2.24 -0.35 -42.80
C GLN A 150 -3.21 0.40 -41.86
N HIS A 151 -4.52 0.25 -42.07
CA HIS A 151 -5.54 0.84 -41.18
C HIS A 151 -5.40 0.32 -39.74
N HIS A 152 -5.16 -0.99 -39.55
CA HIS A 152 -4.96 -1.55 -38.22
C HIS A 152 -3.68 -1.05 -37.54
N ALA A 153 -2.61 -0.83 -38.32
CA ALA A 153 -1.39 -0.21 -37.81
C ALA A 153 -1.61 1.25 -37.36
N GLN A 154 -2.48 1.99 -38.05
CA GLN A 154 -2.84 3.36 -37.65
C GLN A 154 -3.66 3.38 -36.36
N GLU A 155 -4.64 2.49 -36.24
CA GLU A 155 -5.44 2.34 -35.01
C GLU A 155 -4.60 1.90 -33.82
N ALA A 156 -3.68 0.96 -34.00
CA ALA A 156 -2.71 0.59 -32.95
C ALA A 156 -1.90 1.80 -32.45
N GLY A 157 -1.52 2.71 -33.35
CA GLY A 157 -0.83 3.95 -33.00
C GLY A 157 -1.73 4.93 -32.23
N ARG A 158 -2.99 5.08 -32.65
CA ARG A 158 -3.98 5.90 -31.92
C ARG A 158 -4.23 5.37 -30.52
N ILE A 159 -4.39 4.06 -30.36
CA ILE A 159 -4.55 3.40 -29.07
C ILE A 159 -3.31 3.62 -28.19
N SER A 160 -2.11 3.44 -28.75
CA SER A 160 -0.85 3.67 -28.02
C SER A 160 -0.73 5.12 -27.50
N ASN A 161 -1.22 6.10 -28.25
CA ASN A 161 -1.28 7.49 -27.80
C ASN A 161 -2.30 7.72 -26.67
N HIS A 162 -3.45 7.05 -26.70
CA HIS A 162 -4.41 7.11 -25.58
C HIS A 162 -3.84 6.47 -24.32
N GLN A 163 -3.23 5.29 -24.45
CA GLN A 163 -2.50 4.63 -23.36
C GLN A 163 -1.38 5.52 -22.79
N PHE A 164 -0.68 6.28 -23.64
CA PHE A 164 0.34 7.21 -23.19
C PHE A 164 -0.23 8.35 -22.34
N LYS A 165 -1.37 8.95 -22.74
CA LYS A 165 -2.05 9.98 -21.95
C LYS A 165 -2.46 9.46 -20.57
N ILE A 166 -3.07 8.27 -20.54
CA ILE A 166 -3.45 7.58 -19.30
C ILE A 166 -2.21 7.32 -18.41
N ALA A 167 -1.12 6.86 -19.00
CA ALA A 167 0.11 6.59 -18.26
C ALA A 167 0.73 7.85 -17.63
N LEU A 168 0.60 9.01 -18.29
CA LEU A 168 1.01 10.29 -17.72
C LEU A 168 0.12 10.70 -16.54
N GLU A 169 -1.21 10.49 -16.64
CA GLU A 169 -2.15 10.78 -15.55
C GLU A 169 -1.92 9.89 -14.32
N LEU A 170 -1.56 8.62 -14.54
CA LEU A 170 -1.18 7.70 -13.47
C LEU A 170 0.19 8.03 -12.84
N GLY A 171 0.99 8.87 -13.50
CA GLY A 171 2.33 9.19 -13.03
C GLY A 171 3.29 8.00 -13.04
N ASP A 172 3.02 6.94 -13.83
CA ASP A 172 3.89 5.76 -13.95
C ASP A 172 4.90 5.94 -15.10
N PRO A 173 6.19 6.21 -14.79
CA PRO A 173 7.19 6.45 -15.80
C PRO A 173 7.57 5.17 -16.57
N GLY A 174 7.37 3.98 -15.98
CA GLY A 174 7.58 2.69 -16.62
C GLY A 174 6.50 2.41 -17.66
N LEU A 175 5.23 2.59 -17.29
CA LEU A 175 4.10 2.47 -18.22
C LEU A 175 4.22 3.46 -19.39
N THR A 176 4.58 4.71 -19.09
CA THR A 176 4.83 5.76 -20.10
C THR A 176 5.85 5.32 -21.15
N ALA A 177 6.93 4.65 -20.73
CA ALA A 177 7.95 4.15 -21.65
C ALA A 177 7.43 2.98 -22.50
N ARG A 178 6.64 2.07 -21.93
CA ARG A 178 6.01 0.97 -22.68
C ARG A 178 5.07 1.49 -23.75
N CYS A 179 4.23 2.48 -23.45
CA CYS A 179 3.32 3.09 -24.44
C CYS A 179 4.08 3.70 -25.62
N ARG A 180 5.24 4.32 -25.39
CA ARG A 180 6.11 4.81 -26.47
C ARG A 180 6.72 3.69 -27.31
N ILE A 181 7.04 2.54 -26.71
CA ILE A 181 7.49 1.37 -27.45
C ILE A 181 6.36 0.82 -28.34
N TYR A 182 5.12 0.77 -27.85
CA TYR A 182 3.96 0.37 -28.66
C TYR A 182 3.72 1.31 -29.84
N LEU A 183 3.85 2.62 -29.62
CA LEU A 183 3.82 3.61 -30.70
C LEU A 183 4.96 3.40 -31.71
N ALA A 184 6.17 3.06 -31.26
CA ALA A 184 7.26 2.75 -32.17
C ALA A 184 6.96 1.51 -33.03
N GLN A 185 6.33 0.50 -32.45
CA GLN A 185 5.90 -0.70 -33.17
C GLN A 185 4.83 -0.36 -34.24
N SER A 186 3.83 0.45 -33.91
CA SER A 186 2.82 0.88 -34.90
C SER A 186 3.44 1.71 -36.04
N LEU A 187 4.43 2.55 -35.74
CA LEU A 187 5.18 3.30 -36.76
C LEU A 187 5.98 2.37 -37.67
N MET A 188 6.55 1.29 -37.13
CA MET A 188 7.26 0.29 -37.93
C MET A 188 6.33 -0.41 -38.92
N GLN A 189 5.12 -0.75 -38.49
CA GLN A 189 4.09 -1.37 -39.32
C GLN A 189 3.64 -0.45 -40.46
N GLN A 190 3.65 0.87 -40.22
CA GLN A 190 3.37 1.88 -41.23
C GLN A 190 4.57 2.21 -42.14
N GLY A 191 5.72 1.55 -41.95
CA GLY A 191 6.95 1.79 -42.74
C GLY A 191 7.79 2.99 -42.29
N CYS A 192 7.40 3.68 -41.21
CA CYS A 192 8.06 4.83 -40.61
C CYS A 192 9.28 4.43 -39.74
N LEU A 193 10.21 3.66 -40.32
CA LEU A 193 11.32 3.03 -39.59
C LEU A 193 12.27 4.03 -38.90
N LYS A 194 12.46 5.23 -39.47
CA LYS A 194 13.34 6.26 -38.89
C LYS A 194 12.77 6.82 -37.58
N GLN A 195 11.47 7.12 -37.55
CA GLN A 195 10.80 7.63 -36.36
C GLN A 195 10.78 6.58 -35.24
N ALA A 196 10.41 5.35 -35.58
CA ALA A 196 10.44 4.23 -34.63
C ALA A 196 11.82 4.02 -33.99
N ARG A 197 12.88 4.09 -34.80
CA ARG A 197 14.28 4.00 -34.32
C ARG A 197 14.61 5.05 -33.27
N ASN A 198 14.21 6.30 -33.51
CA ASN A 198 14.50 7.41 -32.60
C ASN A 198 13.78 7.21 -31.26
N ILE A 199 12.52 6.80 -31.29
CA ILE A 199 11.74 6.51 -30.08
C ILE A 199 12.39 5.35 -29.30
N LEU A 200 12.73 4.25 -29.96
CA LEU A 200 13.34 3.08 -29.31
C LEU A 200 14.69 3.40 -28.66
N ARG A 201 15.54 4.19 -29.32
CA ARG A 201 16.81 4.66 -28.73
C ARG A 201 16.57 5.45 -27.46
N SER A 202 15.67 6.44 -27.53
CA SER A 202 15.30 7.25 -26.38
C SER A 202 14.77 6.39 -25.23
N GLN A 203 13.87 5.44 -25.49
CA GLN A 203 13.32 4.58 -24.42
C GLN A 203 14.34 3.58 -23.86
N TYR A 204 15.25 3.06 -24.69
CA TYR A 204 16.34 2.20 -24.22
C TYR A 204 17.28 2.95 -23.28
N GLU A 205 17.66 4.19 -23.61
CA GLU A 205 18.47 5.02 -22.72
C GLU A 205 17.78 5.29 -21.39
N VAL A 206 16.47 5.61 -21.42
CA VAL A 206 15.67 5.78 -20.20
C VAL A 206 15.65 4.51 -19.36
N ALA A 207 15.54 3.34 -19.99
CA ALA A 207 15.49 2.05 -19.30
C ALA A 207 16.82 1.70 -18.59
N VAL A 208 17.95 2.08 -19.18
CA VAL A 208 19.30 1.79 -18.66
C VAL A 208 19.79 2.84 -17.65
N LYS A 209 19.44 4.12 -17.84
CA LYS A 209 19.90 5.23 -16.98
C LYS A 209 19.16 5.34 -15.65
N ARG A 210 18.03 4.65 -15.45
CA ARG A 210 17.30 4.70 -14.18
C ARG A 210 18.10 4.02 -13.06
N LYS A 211 18.02 4.59 -11.84
CA LYS A 211 18.67 4.06 -10.62
C LYS A 211 18.42 2.56 -10.43
N SER A 212 17.23 2.10 -10.78
CA SER A 212 16.89 0.69 -10.92
C SER A 212 16.58 0.40 -12.39
N THR A 213 17.51 -0.27 -13.08
CA THR A 213 17.29 -0.77 -14.44
C THR A 213 16.05 -1.68 -14.46
N ASP A 214 15.08 -1.40 -15.32
CA ASP A 214 13.93 -2.28 -15.54
C ASP A 214 14.30 -3.31 -16.63
N PRO A 215 14.64 -4.57 -16.27
CA PRO A 215 15.04 -5.58 -17.25
C PRO A 215 13.92 -5.90 -18.24
N LYS A 216 12.65 -5.76 -17.84
CA LYS A 216 11.52 -6.01 -18.75
C LYS A 216 11.48 -4.94 -19.83
N LEU A 217 11.61 -3.67 -19.47
CA LEU A 217 11.62 -2.56 -20.43
C LEU A 217 12.80 -2.64 -21.40
N VAL A 218 13.99 -3.01 -20.88
CA VAL A 218 15.17 -3.26 -21.72
C VAL A 218 14.91 -4.37 -22.74
N ASN A 219 14.31 -5.48 -22.30
CA ASN A 219 13.98 -6.60 -23.17
C ASN A 219 12.92 -6.24 -24.22
N MET A 220 11.91 -5.44 -23.85
CA MET A 220 10.93 -4.92 -24.82
C MET A 220 11.62 -4.08 -25.90
N CYS A 221 12.48 -3.14 -25.53
CA CYS A 221 13.26 -2.34 -26.48
C CYS A 221 14.10 -3.23 -27.42
N LYS A 222 14.81 -4.22 -26.88
CA LYS A 222 15.62 -5.16 -27.67
C LYS A 222 14.76 -5.98 -28.65
N GLY A 223 13.61 -6.46 -28.21
CA GLY A 223 12.68 -7.22 -29.05
C GLY A 223 12.20 -6.40 -30.26
N VAL A 224 11.70 -5.19 -30.02
CA VAL A 224 11.24 -4.31 -31.11
C VAL A 224 12.41 -3.84 -31.99
N TRP A 225 13.60 -3.65 -31.43
CA TRP A 225 14.80 -3.30 -32.19
C TRP A 225 15.24 -4.41 -33.16
N ASN A 226 15.17 -5.67 -32.74
CA ASN A 226 15.46 -6.81 -33.62
C ASN A 226 14.49 -6.86 -34.81
N ARG A 227 13.20 -6.62 -34.53
CA ARG A 227 12.19 -6.49 -35.58
C ARG A 227 12.47 -5.31 -36.51
N LEU A 228 12.90 -4.16 -35.99
CA LEU A 228 13.29 -3.00 -36.79
C LEU A 228 14.45 -3.32 -37.75
N LYS A 229 15.48 -4.05 -37.27
CA LYS A 229 16.59 -4.51 -38.11
C LYS A 229 16.11 -5.41 -39.25
N TYR A 230 15.22 -6.36 -38.94
CA TYR A 230 14.63 -7.26 -39.93
C TYR A 230 13.85 -6.50 -41.02
N LEU A 231 12.98 -5.56 -40.64
CA LEU A 231 12.25 -4.76 -41.63
C LEU A 231 13.18 -3.90 -42.48
N HIS A 232 14.28 -3.40 -41.91
CA HIS A 232 15.29 -2.65 -42.64
C HIS A 232 16.02 -3.52 -43.67
N SER A 233 16.42 -4.75 -43.31
CA SER A 233 17.08 -5.67 -44.26
C SER A 233 16.14 -6.09 -45.38
N GLN A 234 14.88 -6.38 -45.08
CA GLN A 234 13.88 -6.67 -46.10
C GLN A 234 13.70 -5.51 -47.09
N ARG A 235 13.64 -4.27 -46.60
CA ARG A 235 13.52 -3.08 -47.46
C ARG A 235 14.71 -2.96 -48.41
N LEU A 236 15.93 -3.19 -47.92
CA LEU A 236 17.13 -3.18 -48.75
C LEU A 236 17.08 -4.26 -49.84
N ILE A 237 16.75 -5.50 -49.48
CA ILE A 237 16.63 -6.62 -50.45
C ILE A 237 15.61 -6.28 -51.54
N ASN A 238 14.46 -5.72 -51.16
CA ASN A 238 13.42 -5.33 -52.12
C ASN A 238 13.88 -4.20 -53.04
N SER A 239 14.63 -3.21 -52.52
CA SER A 239 15.23 -2.14 -53.34
C SER A 239 16.26 -2.68 -54.34
N TYR A 240 17.06 -3.70 -53.96
CA TYR A 240 17.99 -4.35 -54.89
C TYR A 240 17.26 -5.12 -56.00
N LYS A 241 16.17 -5.84 -55.68
CA LYS A 241 15.37 -6.58 -56.68
C LYS A 241 14.67 -5.68 -57.70
N GLN A 242 14.39 -4.42 -57.33
CA GLN A 242 13.73 -3.43 -58.20
C GLN A 242 14.71 -2.59 -59.03
N SER A 243 16.03 -2.73 -58.82
CA SER A 243 17.02 -2.05 -59.65
C SER A 243 17.16 -2.80 -60.99
N PRO A 244 16.82 -2.18 -62.15
CA PRO A 244 16.97 -2.86 -63.43
C PRO A 244 18.46 -3.14 -63.63
N VAL A 245 18.78 -4.40 -63.91
CA VAL A 245 20.10 -4.80 -64.40
C VAL A 245 20.38 -3.91 -65.62
N LYS A 246 21.29 -2.94 -65.48
CA LYS A 246 21.88 -2.27 -66.64
C LYS A 246 22.71 -3.33 -67.35
N ALA A 247 22.09 -3.99 -68.33
CA ALA A 247 22.80 -4.83 -69.29
C ALA A 247 23.86 -3.94 -69.95
N ARG A 248 25.13 -4.29 -69.74
CA ARG A 248 26.27 -3.78 -70.50
C ARG A 248 26.44 -4.63 -71.74
#